data_AF-A0A4R0XVP2-F1
#
_entry.id   AF-A0A4R0XVP2-F1
#
_cell.length_a   1.000
_cell.length_b   1.000
_cell.length_c   1.000
_cell.angle_alpha   90.00
_cell.angle_beta   90.00
_cell.angle_gamma   90.00
#
_symmetry.space_group_name_H-M   'P 1'
#
loop_
_entity.id
_entity.type
_entity.pdbx_description
1 polymer ?
#
loop_
_entity_poly.entity_id
_entity_poly.type
_entity_poly.pdbx_seq_one_letter_code
_entity_poly.pdbx_strand_id
1 'polypeptide(L)'
;MKKENTNTDINEAVMLEEIRSLLGLTIEDFVYQMEWPNSKYYDYIKNGRRRPGETERKKTHPTIHKIFTGINKAVNTYPLWEENSIAITAIVVKHLMKWEQKN
;
A
#
# COMPACT_ATOMS: atom_id res chain seq x y z
N MET A 1 -26.75 -20.44 -1.56
CA MET A 1 -25.56 -19.93 -2.27
C MET A 1 -24.49 -19.56 -1.25
N LYS A 2 -23.36 -20.27 -1.22
CA LYS A 2 -22.22 -19.86 -0.40
C LYS A 2 -21.59 -18.64 -1.10
N LYS A 3 -21.57 -17.48 -0.43
CA LYS A 3 -20.71 -16.37 -0.86
C LYS A 3 -19.28 -16.87 -0.72
N GLU A 4 -18.63 -17.16 -1.83
CA GLU A 4 -17.18 -17.25 -1.84
C GLU A 4 -16.66 -15.86 -1.48
N ASN A 5 -16.40 -15.64 -0.20
CA ASN A 5 -15.48 -14.60 0.21
C ASN A 5 -14.12 -15.03 -0.33
N THR A 6 -13.86 -14.72 -1.60
CA THR A 6 -12.50 -14.55 -2.10
C THR A 6 -11.92 -13.40 -1.30
N ASN A 7 -11.43 -13.73 -0.11
CA ASN A 7 -10.60 -12.87 0.68
C ASN A 7 -9.29 -12.77 -0.10
N THR A 8 -9.31 -11.98 -1.18
CA THR A 8 -8.14 -11.52 -1.91
C THR A 8 -7.38 -10.67 -0.91
N ASP A 9 -6.59 -11.36 -0.07
CA ASP A 9 -5.60 -10.76 0.82
C ASP A 9 -4.59 -10.06 -0.12
N ILE A 10 -4.89 -8.81 -0.46
CA ILE A 10 -3.96 -7.88 -1.10
C ILE A 10 -2.84 -7.68 -0.09
N ASN A 11 -1.59 -7.82 -0.53
CA ASN A 11 -0.46 -7.50 0.32
C ASN A 11 -0.14 -6.02 0.18
N GLU A 12 -0.94 -5.15 0.82
CA GLU A 12 -0.83 -3.72 0.60
C GLU A 12 0.52 -3.16 1.04
N ALA A 13 1.17 -3.78 2.02
CA ALA A 13 2.50 -3.36 2.47
C ALA A 13 3.57 -3.55 1.37
N VAL A 14 3.54 -4.67 0.65
CA VAL A 14 4.47 -4.91 -0.48
C VAL A 14 4.15 -3.97 -1.64
N MET A 15 2.88 -3.75 -1.94
CA MET A 15 2.47 -2.76 -2.94
C MET A 15 3.01 -1.36 -2.61
N LEU A 16 2.87 -0.93 -1.35
CA LEU A 16 3.36 0.38 -0.91
C LEU A 16 4.89 0.47 -0.93
N GLU A 17 5.59 -0.60 -0.58
CA GLU A 17 7.05 -0.65 -0.62
C GLU A 17 7.60 -0.63 -2.06
N GLU A 18 6.93 -1.28 -3.01
CA GLU A 18 7.24 -1.18 -4.44
C GLU A 18 7.08 0.26 -4.95
N ILE A 19 5.98 0.93 -4.59
CA ILE A 19 5.73 2.34 -4.96
C ILE A 19 6.79 3.25 -4.33
N ARG A 20 7.08 3.09 -3.04
CA ARG A 20 8.11 3.88 -2.34
C ARG A 20 9.47 3.73 -3.02
N SER A 21 9.85 2.49 -3.35
CA SER A 21 11.11 2.18 -4.01
C SER A 21 11.19 2.76 -5.42
N LEU A 22 10.09 2.72 -6.19
CA LEU A 22 9.99 3.36 -7.50
C LEU A 22 10.28 4.87 -7.41
N LEU A 23 9.75 5.54 -6.40
CA LEU A 23 9.91 6.99 -6.22
C LEU A 23 11.23 7.37 -5.54
N GLY A 24 12.00 6.39 -5.04
CA GLY A 24 13.24 6.66 -4.31
C GLY A 24 13.06 7.43 -3.01
N LEU A 25 11.86 7.40 -2.42
CA LEU A 25 11.53 8.17 -1.22
C LEU A 25 11.94 7.43 0.06
N THR A 26 12.32 8.17 1.10
CA THR A 26 12.40 7.61 2.46
C THR A 26 11.01 7.18 2.94
N ILE A 27 10.93 6.36 4.00
CA ILE A 27 9.62 5.98 4.56
C ILE A 27 8.93 7.23 5.12
N GLU A 28 9.70 8.12 5.74
CA GLU A 28 9.28 9.43 6.25
C GLU A 28 8.64 10.29 5.17
N ASP A 29 9.35 10.51 4.06
CA ASP A 29 8.84 11.35 2.98
C ASP A 29 7.62 10.71 2.31
N PHE A 30 7.64 9.40 2.11
CA PHE A 30 6.53 8.67 1.51
C PHE A 30 5.25 8.78 2.35
N VAL A 31 5.35 8.54 3.66
CA VAL A 31 4.23 8.62 4.60
C VAL A 31 3.75 10.07 4.76
N TYR A 32 4.66 11.05 4.77
CA TYR A 32 4.31 12.46 4.78
C TYR A 32 3.52 12.86 3.52
N GLN A 33 4.00 12.48 2.34
CA GLN A 33 3.38 12.82 1.06
C GLN A 33 1.99 12.15 0.89
N MET A 34 1.76 11.02 1.56
CA MET A 34 0.43 10.39 1.65
C MET A 34 -0.50 11.00 2.72
N GLU A 35 -0.09 12.08 3.39
CA GLU A 35 -0.79 12.71 4.52
C GLU A 35 -1.10 11.73 5.66
N TRP A 36 -0.12 10.88 6.01
CA TRP A 36 -0.24 9.87 7.05
C TRP A 36 0.56 10.25 8.30
N PRO A 37 0.02 11.08 9.21
CA PRO A 37 0.81 11.71 10.28
C PRO A 37 1.26 10.79 11.42
N ASN A 38 1.15 9.46 11.31
CA ASN A 38 1.26 8.55 12.46
C ASN A 38 2.30 7.44 12.23
N SER A 39 3.15 7.21 13.24
CA SER A 39 4.17 6.14 13.28
C SER A 39 3.64 4.75 12.91
N LYS A 40 2.36 4.46 13.16
CA LYS A 40 1.74 3.18 12.77
C LYS A 40 1.79 2.90 11.26
N TYR A 41 1.83 3.93 10.42
CA TYR A 41 1.91 3.75 8.96
C TYR A 41 3.33 3.47 8.49
N TYR A 42 4.32 4.00 9.21
CA TYR A 42 5.73 3.63 9.04
C TYR A 42 5.95 2.15 9.36
N ASP A 43 5.45 1.73 10.53
CA ASP A 43 5.50 0.34 10.95
C ASP A 43 4.78 -0.59 9.98
N TYR A 44 3.68 -0.10 9.37
CA TYR A 44 2.93 -0.86 8.38
C TYR A 44 3.72 -1.12 7.09
N ILE A 45 4.40 -0.11 6.56
CA ILE A 45 5.23 -0.26 5.36
C ILE A 45 6.40 -1.20 5.67
N LYS A 46 7.05 -1.03 6.83
CA LYS A 46 8.24 -1.78 7.22
C LYS A 46 7.96 -3.24 7.61
N ASN A 47 6.90 -3.48 8.38
CA ASN A 47 6.62 -4.78 9.01
C ASN A 47 5.34 -5.45 8.50
N GLY A 48 4.60 -4.80 7.61
CA GLY A 48 3.30 -5.25 7.14
C GLY A 48 2.26 -5.29 8.26
N ARG A 49 1.35 -6.27 8.19
CA ARG A 49 0.25 -6.41 9.18
C ARG A 49 0.70 -6.93 10.56
N ARG A 50 2.00 -7.17 10.78
CA ARG A 50 2.57 -7.75 12.01
C ARG A 50 3.39 -6.69 12.75
N ARG A 51 3.33 -6.68 14.09
CA ARG A 51 4.27 -5.88 14.90
C ARG A 51 5.58 -6.64 15.08
N PRO A 52 6.71 -5.96 15.32
CA PRO A 52 7.95 -6.61 15.73
C PRO A 52 7.69 -7.49 16.96
N GLY A 53 7.87 -8.81 16.82
CA GLY A 53 7.69 -9.79 17.89
C GLY A 53 6.28 -10.38 18.06
N GLU A 54 5.27 -9.98 17.27
CA GLU A 54 3.92 -10.56 17.36
C GLU A 54 3.65 -11.62 16.27
N THR A 55 3.01 -12.71 16.65
CA THR A 55 2.55 -13.79 15.74
C THR A 55 1.17 -13.50 15.13
N GLU A 56 0.39 -12.58 15.70
CA GLU A 56 -0.97 -12.27 15.28
C GLU A 56 -1.11 -10.91 14.56
N ARG A 57 -2.06 -10.82 13.62
CA ARG A 57 -2.37 -9.59 12.87
C ARG A 57 -3.27 -8.67 13.73
N LYS A 58 -2.83 -7.46 14.09
CA LYS A 58 -3.67 -6.46 14.82
C LYS A 58 -4.51 -5.55 13.90
N LYS A 59 -5.58 -4.96 14.45
CA LYS A 59 -6.59 -4.09 13.78
C LYS A 59 -6.13 -2.66 13.42
N THR A 60 -4.89 -2.25 13.69
CA THR A 60 -4.46 -0.83 13.61
C THR A 60 -3.92 -0.38 12.25
N HIS A 61 -4.24 -1.10 11.18
CA HIS A 61 -3.72 -0.84 9.83
C HIS A 61 -4.58 0.15 9.05
N PRO A 62 -4.03 0.91 8.07
CA PRO A 62 -4.84 1.68 7.15
C PRO A 62 -5.85 0.76 6.44
N THR A 63 -7.09 1.22 6.30
CA THR A 63 -8.03 0.56 5.39
C THR A 63 -7.55 0.76 3.96
N ILE A 64 -7.88 -0.18 3.06
CA ILE A 64 -7.56 -0.04 1.62
C ILE A 64 -8.04 1.30 1.04
N HIS A 65 -9.19 1.79 1.50
CA HIS A 65 -9.69 3.11 1.14
C HIS A 65 -8.71 4.23 1.52
N LYS A 66 -8.18 4.23 2.75
CA LYS A 66 -7.16 5.22 3.17
C LYS A 66 -5.88 5.13 2.35
N ILE A 67 -5.51 3.93 1.92
CA ILE A 67 -4.35 3.69 1.05
C ILE A 67 -4.56 4.39 -0.29
N PHE A 68 -5.66 4.10 -0.99
CA PHE A 68 -5.92 4.72 -2.28
C PHE A 68 -6.18 6.23 -2.18
N THR A 69 -6.84 6.71 -1.12
CA THR A 69 -6.97 8.15 -0.89
C THR A 69 -5.60 8.81 -0.74
N GLY A 70 -4.68 8.21 0.02
CA GLY A 70 -3.32 8.75 0.19
C GLY A 70 -2.54 8.78 -1.13
N ILE A 71 -2.58 7.69 -1.91
CA ILE A 71 -1.92 7.62 -3.23
C ILE A 71 -2.48 8.69 -4.17
N ASN A 72 -3.80 8.79 -4.30
CA ASN A 72 -4.43 9.77 -5.19
C ASN A 72 -4.11 11.20 -4.79
N LYS A 73 -4.09 11.51 -3.48
CA LYS A 73 -3.68 12.82 -2.99
C LYS A 73 -2.22 13.12 -3.35
N ALA A 74 -1.33 12.17 -3.14
CA ALA A 74 0.08 12.34 -3.45
C ALA A 74 0.31 12.57 -4.96
N VAL A 75 -0.34 11.78 -5.82
CA VAL A 75 -0.33 11.95 -7.29
C VAL A 75 -0.80 13.34 -7.70
N ASN A 76 -1.84 13.88 -7.06
CA ASN A 76 -2.37 15.20 -7.41
C ASN A 76 -1.58 16.39 -6.81
N THR A 77 -0.64 16.14 -5.91
CA THR A 77 0.04 17.19 -5.14
C THR A 77 1.53 17.29 -5.47
N TYR A 78 2.20 16.17 -5.72
CA TYR A 78 3.66 16.12 -5.86
C TYR A 78 4.05 15.74 -7.29
N PRO A 79 4.86 16.57 -7.99
CA PRO A 79 5.27 16.31 -9.38
C PRO A 79 5.88 14.92 -9.59
N LEU A 80 6.73 14.46 -8.66
CA LEU A 80 7.36 13.14 -8.73
C LEU A 80 6.32 11.99 -8.78
N TRP A 81 5.21 12.11 -8.06
CA TRP A 81 4.15 11.10 -8.07
C TRP A 81 3.32 11.18 -9.35
N GLU A 82 3.04 12.39 -9.83
CA GLU A 82 2.31 12.63 -11.08
C GLU A 82 3.08 12.04 -12.28
N GLU A 83 4.37 12.35 -12.40
CA GLU A 83 5.27 11.85 -13.44
C GLU A 83 5.35 10.31 -13.47
N ASN A 84 5.20 9.66 -12.31
CA ASN A 84 5.26 8.21 -12.17
C ASN A 84 3.88 7.54 -12.09
N SER A 85 2.79 8.28 -12.27
CA SER A 85 1.41 7.82 -12.04
C SER A 85 1.03 6.55 -12.83
N ILE A 86 1.50 6.40 -14.07
CA ILE A 86 1.28 5.21 -14.89
C ILE A 86 1.94 3.97 -14.25
N ALA A 87 3.20 4.10 -13.83
CA ALA A 87 3.95 3.01 -13.21
C ALA A 87 3.35 2.65 -11.82
N ILE A 88 2.94 3.66 -11.05
CA ILE A 88 2.22 3.47 -9.78
C ILE A 88 0.92 2.69 -10.02
N THR A 89 0.14 3.07 -11.04
CA THR A 89 -1.10 2.37 -11.42
C THR A 89 -0.83 0.92 -11.79
N ALA A 90 0.23 0.65 -12.55
CA ALA A 90 0.62 -0.71 -12.90
C ALA A 90 0.96 -1.55 -11.65
N ILE A 91 1.67 -0.99 -10.67
CA ILE A 91 1.95 -1.66 -9.38
C ILE A 91 0.64 -1.94 -8.64
N VAL A 92 -0.25 -0.95 -8.52
CA VAL A 92 -1.54 -1.12 -7.83
C VAL A 92 -2.36 -2.23 -8.48
N VAL A 93 -2.49 -2.22 -9.81
CA VAL A 93 -3.25 -3.22 -10.57
C VAL A 93 -2.62 -4.62 -10.41
N LYS A 94 -1.28 -4.73 -10.49
CA LYS A 94 -0.54 -5.99 -10.26
C LYS A 94 -0.87 -6.62 -8.91
N HIS A 95 -1.03 -5.81 -7.86
CA HIS A 95 -1.31 -6.29 -6.50
C HIS A 95 -2.80 -6.50 -6.22
N LEU A 96 -3.70 -5.82 -6.94
CA LEU A 96 -5.15 -6.03 -6.87
C LEU A 96 -5.59 -7.26 -7.65
N MET A 97 -5.02 -7.45 -8.83
CA MET A 97 -5.22 -8.61 -9.66
C MET A 97 -4.29 -9.70 -9.14
N LYS A 98 -4.71 -10.47 -8.13
CA LYS A 98 -4.15 -11.82 -7.96
C LYS A 98 -4.44 -12.56 -9.26
N TRP A 99 -3.42 -12.54 -10.10
CA TRP A 99 -3.26 -13.24 -11.36
C TRP A 99 -4.04 -14.55 -11.33
N GLU A 100 -5.05 -14.66 -12.20
CA GLU A 100 -5.74 -15.90 -12.55
C GLU A 100 -4.78 -16.87 -13.25
N GLN A 101 -3.63 -17.15 -12.65
CA GLN A 101 -2.78 -18.26 -13.05
C GLN A 101 -2.92 -19.37 -12.03
N LYS A 102 -4.09 -20.01 -12.08
CA LYS A 102 -4.10 -21.45 -12.03
C LYS A 102 -3.92 -21.94 -13.47
N ASN A 103 -2.68 -22.23 -13.84
CA ASN A 103 -2.44 -23.33 -14.78
C ASN A 103 -2.73 -24.63 -14.04
#